data_AF-A0A382VBC9-F1
#
_entry.id   AF-A0A382VBC9-F1
#
_cell.length_a   1.000
_cell.length_b   1.000
_cell.length_c   1.000
_cell.angle_alpha   90.00
_cell.angle_beta   90.00
_cell.angle_gamma   90.00
#
_symmetry.space_group_name_H-M   'P 1'
#
loop_
_entity.id
_entity.type
_entity.pdbx_description
1 polymer ?
#
loop_
_entity_poly.entity_id
_entity_poly.type
_entity_poly.pdbx_seq_one_letter_code
_entity_poly.pdbx_strand_id
1 'polypeptide(L)'
;MTITPLDSAPIGPPITRSGISIYPVYLPGNVLPPIGTGRESGLTIDELPDAQVPHLVVHNPTDRPILIVEGEQFVGGRQNRTANASVLVPAGETREIPVSCLEVGRWGQHRAFEHAPTFTPRRVRRTKQREVARSMVGAGVRSGDQQQVWQAIQTEMNSLAAPSSTGAVADADQVFERDGYRQAAVGELVDRGPLTSQCGIVVAQGWR
;
A
#
# COMPACT_ATOMS: atom_id res chain seq x y z
N MET A 1 4.83 -24.14 7.81
CA MET A 1 3.75 -23.38 8.45
C MET A 1 2.50 -23.61 7.63
N THR A 2 1.60 -24.46 8.11
CA THR A 2 0.32 -24.74 7.43
C THR A 2 -0.61 -23.57 7.73
N ILE A 3 -0.97 -22.80 6.69
CA ILE A 3 -2.00 -21.78 6.81
C ILE A 3 -3.33 -22.52 6.87
N THR A 4 -3.96 -22.58 8.04
CA THR A 4 -5.31 -23.14 8.16
C THR A 4 -6.26 -22.24 7.36
N PRO A 5 -6.99 -22.77 6.37
CA PRO A 5 -7.98 -21.98 5.64
C PRO A 5 -9.07 -21.51 6.60
N LEU A 6 -9.55 -20.29 6.36
CA LEU A 6 -10.66 -19.72 7.09
C LEU A 6 -11.96 -20.29 6.50
N ASP A 7 -12.42 -21.44 7.01
CA ASP A 7 -13.59 -22.14 6.44
C ASP A 7 -14.89 -21.34 6.63
N SER A 8 -15.02 -20.61 7.74
CA SER A 8 -16.12 -19.70 7.99
C SER A 8 -15.71 -18.56 8.92
N ALA A 9 -16.37 -17.41 8.77
CA ALA A 9 -16.22 -16.27 9.67
C ALA A 9 -17.60 -15.63 9.89
N PRO A 10 -17.94 -15.26 11.13
CA PRO A 10 -19.11 -14.44 11.40
C PRO A 10 -19.07 -13.12 10.61
N ILE A 11 -20.17 -12.82 9.93
CA ILE A 11 -20.37 -11.60 9.16
C ILE A 11 -21.47 -10.79 9.82
N GLY A 12 -21.23 -9.52 10.11
CA GLY A 12 -22.25 -8.62 10.65
C GLY A 12 -23.18 -8.03 9.59
N PRO A 13 -24.21 -7.27 10.01
CA PRO A 13 -25.13 -6.62 9.09
C PRO A 13 -24.38 -5.63 8.17
N PRO A 14 -24.74 -5.54 6.88
CA PRO A 14 -24.08 -4.63 5.96
C PRO A 14 -24.43 -3.18 6.21
N ILE A 15 -23.48 -2.30 5.92
CA ILE A 15 -23.72 -0.88 5.69
C ILE A 15 -23.74 -0.65 4.18
N THR A 16 -24.89 -0.26 3.64
CA THR A 16 -25.11 -0.12 2.19
C THR A 16 -25.25 1.35 1.78
N ARG A 17 -24.51 1.76 0.74
CA ARG A 17 -24.61 3.09 0.14
C ARG A 17 -24.36 3.03 -1.37
N SER A 18 -25.29 3.57 -2.16
CA SER A 18 -25.16 3.74 -3.63
C SER A 18 -24.68 2.49 -4.39
N GLY A 19 -25.17 1.31 -3.99
CA GLY A 19 -24.83 0.01 -4.62
C GLY A 19 -23.58 -0.68 -4.08
N ILE A 20 -22.88 -0.09 -3.10
CA ILE A 20 -21.79 -0.73 -2.37
C ILE A 20 -22.32 -1.14 -1.00
N SER A 21 -22.05 -2.38 -0.59
CA SER A 21 -22.35 -2.89 0.75
C SER A 21 -21.06 -3.34 1.44
N ILE A 22 -20.81 -2.85 2.64
CA ILE A 22 -19.67 -3.21 3.47
C ILE A 22 -20.18 -4.09 4.61
N TYR A 23 -19.71 -5.34 4.65
CA TYR A 23 -20.03 -6.29 5.69
C TYR A 23 -18.84 -6.42 6.65
N PRO A 24 -19.00 -6.13 7.96
CA PRO A 24 -17.92 -6.32 8.92
C PRO A 24 -17.68 -7.81 9.18
N VAL A 25 -16.41 -8.23 9.20
CA VAL A 25 -15.99 -9.61 9.50
C VAL A 25 -15.46 -9.66 10.92
N TYR A 26 -15.85 -10.71 11.64
CA TYR A 26 -15.40 -10.97 13.00
C TYR A 26 -14.71 -12.33 13.06
N LEU A 27 -13.61 -12.43 13.81
CA LEU A 27 -12.88 -13.67 14.04
C LEU A 27 -12.68 -13.88 15.54
N PRO A 28 -13.72 -14.35 16.25
CA PRO A 28 -13.66 -14.54 17.70
C PRO A 28 -12.55 -15.56 18.05
N GLY A 29 -11.76 -15.25 19.08
CA GLY A 29 -10.67 -16.10 19.53
C GLY A 29 -9.38 -16.03 18.70
N ASN A 30 -9.35 -15.27 17.59
CA ASN A 30 -8.11 -15.00 16.88
C ASN A 30 -7.30 -13.92 17.62
N VAL A 31 -6.37 -14.35 18.47
CA VAL A 31 -5.44 -13.47 19.17
C VAL A 31 -4.16 -13.38 18.35
N LEU A 32 -4.12 -12.44 17.41
CA LEU A 32 -2.86 -12.04 16.79
C LEU A 32 -2.08 -11.15 17.75
N PRO A 33 -0.74 -11.26 17.81
CA PRO A 33 0.05 -10.25 18.52
C PRO A 33 -0.22 -8.88 17.90
N PRO A 34 -0.06 -7.78 18.66
CA PRO A 34 -0.16 -6.44 18.09
C PRO A 34 0.83 -6.28 16.93
N ILE A 35 0.33 -5.91 15.75
CA ILE A 35 1.15 -5.64 14.57
C ILE A 35 1.05 -4.15 14.28
N GLY A 36 2.18 -3.47 14.17
CA GLY A 36 2.23 -2.09 13.69
C GLY A 36 2.04 -2.03 12.17
N THR A 37 1.40 -0.99 11.64
CA THR A 37 1.28 -0.80 10.19
C THR A 37 1.11 0.68 9.85
N GLY A 38 1.44 1.05 8.61
CA GLY A 38 1.32 2.42 8.13
C GLY A 38 2.26 3.42 8.81
N ARG A 39 1.92 4.71 8.69
CA ARG A 39 2.77 5.85 9.08
C ARG A 39 3.19 5.86 10.54
N GLU A 40 2.32 5.41 11.44
CA GLU A 40 2.55 5.44 12.88
C GLU A 40 3.22 4.16 13.40
N SER A 41 3.62 3.25 12.50
CA SER A 41 4.25 1.98 12.87
C SER A 41 5.62 2.14 13.53
N GLY A 42 6.32 3.25 13.28
CA GLY A 42 7.70 3.46 13.72
C GLY A 42 8.75 2.84 12.79
N LEU A 43 8.36 2.32 11.63
CA LEU A 43 9.28 1.79 10.61
C LEU A 43 10.19 2.90 10.07
N THR A 44 11.49 2.62 9.97
CA THR A 44 12.44 3.47 9.25
C THR A 44 12.75 2.87 7.88
N ILE A 45 12.87 3.71 6.86
CA ILE A 45 13.00 3.30 5.45
C ILE A 45 14.17 4.06 4.83
N ASP A 46 15.08 3.35 4.19
CA ASP A 46 16.28 3.92 3.56
C ASP A 46 16.61 3.23 2.21
N GLU A 47 17.47 3.89 1.43
CA GLU A 47 18.07 3.31 0.23
C GLU A 47 19.30 2.47 0.61
N LEU A 48 19.62 1.45 -0.20
CA LEU A 48 20.90 0.76 -0.10
C LEU A 48 22.08 1.71 -0.43
N PRO A 49 23.30 1.46 0.07
CA PRO A 49 24.48 2.30 -0.20
C PRO A 49 24.71 2.55 -1.70
N ASP A 50 24.60 1.50 -2.50
CA ASP A 50 24.51 1.58 -3.97
C ASP A 50 23.04 1.64 -4.37
N ALA A 51 22.41 2.79 -4.18
CA ALA A 51 20.97 2.95 -4.38
C ALA A 51 20.54 2.47 -5.79
N GLN A 52 19.89 1.31 -5.82
CA GLN A 52 19.27 0.73 -6.99
C GLN A 52 17.75 0.69 -6.80
N VAL A 53 17.01 0.81 -7.90
CA VAL A 53 15.55 0.91 -7.84
C VAL A 53 14.84 -0.30 -7.20
N PRO A 54 15.23 -1.58 -7.38
CA PRO A 54 14.32 -2.67 -7.03
C PRO A 54 14.20 -2.95 -5.53
N HIS A 55 15.05 -2.35 -4.68
CA HIS A 55 15.07 -2.65 -3.26
C HIS A 55 15.19 -1.38 -2.40
N LEU A 56 14.51 -1.42 -1.25
CA LEU A 56 14.78 -0.54 -0.11
C LEU A 56 15.21 -1.39 1.07
N VAL A 57 15.91 -0.78 2.01
CA VAL A 57 16.15 -1.36 3.32
C VAL A 57 15.17 -0.73 4.32
N VAL A 58 14.52 -1.56 5.12
CA VAL A 58 13.63 -1.13 6.18
C VAL A 58 14.13 -1.67 7.51
N HIS A 59 13.98 -0.88 8.57
CA HIS A 59 14.32 -1.27 9.92
C HIS A 59 13.13 -1.04 10.84
N ASN A 60 12.84 -2.03 11.68
CA ASN A 60 11.83 -1.96 12.71
C ASN A 60 12.50 -1.76 14.08
N PRO A 61 12.56 -0.52 14.59
CA PRO A 61 13.18 -0.24 15.89
C PRO A 61 12.26 -0.56 17.08
N THR A 62 11.03 -1.04 16.84
CA THR A 62 10.02 -1.26 17.87
C THR A 62 10.11 -2.65 18.49
N ASP A 63 9.32 -2.88 19.54
CA ASP A 63 9.20 -4.14 20.27
C ASP A 63 8.14 -5.11 19.69
N ARG A 64 7.50 -4.75 18.57
CA ARG A 64 6.46 -5.55 17.91
C ARG A 64 6.72 -5.66 16.40
N PRO A 65 6.20 -6.70 15.74
CA PRO A 65 6.32 -6.79 14.28
C PRO A 65 5.58 -5.66 13.58
N ILE A 66 6.12 -5.19 12.47
CA ILE A 66 5.50 -4.20 11.58
C ILE A 66 5.12 -4.87 10.26
N LEU A 67 3.88 -4.74 9.84
CA LEU A 67 3.40 -5.16 8.52
C LEU A 67 3.45 -3.99 7.55
N ILE A 68 4.31 -4.13 6.55
CA ILE A 68 4.27 -3.35 5.31
C ILE A 68 3.26 -4.02 4.40
N VAL A 69 2.26 -3.28 3.96
CA VAL A 69 1.21 -3.78 3.06
C VAL A 69 1.61 -3.53 1.62
N GLU A 70 1.34 -4.51 0.75
CA GLU A 70 1.51 -4.34 -0.70
C GLU A 70 0.83 -3.05 -1.19
N GLY A 71 1.57 -2.28 -1.97
CA GLY A 71 1.04 -1.06 -2.55
C GLY A 71 1.14 0.16 -1.64
N GLU A 72 1.68 0.04 -0.42
CA GLU A 72 2.14 1.20 0.34
C GLU A 72 3.10 2.04 -0.50
N GLN A 73 3.05 3.36 -0.29
CA GLN A 73 3.87 4.33 -0.99
C GLN A 73 4.88 4.93 -0.02
N PHE A 74 6.14 4.95 -0.46
CA PHE A 74 7.24 5.61 0.23
C PHE A 74 7.67 6.81 -0.62
N VAL A 75 7.49 8.00 -0.07
CA VAL A 75 7.68 9.28 -0.76
C VAL A 75 8.97 9.89 -0.20
N GLY A 76 9.99 10.02 -1.05
CA GLY A 76 11.33 10.40 -0.62
C GLY A 76 12.43 9.69 -1.39
N GLY A 77 13.58 9.52 -0.76
CA GLY A 77 14.80 8.95 -1.37
C GLY A 77 15.24 9.75 -2.60
N ARG A 78 15.93 9.07 -3.53
CA ARG A 78 16.19 9.62 -4.87
C ARG A 78 14.91 9.68 -5.71
N GLN A 79 13.93 8.83 -5.40
CA GLN A 79 12.67 8.65 -6.11
C GLN A 79 11.65 7.95 -5.21
N ASN A 80 10.36 8.26 -5.43
CA ASN A 80 9.29 7.58 -4.71
C ASN A 80 9.21 6.08 -5.07
N ARG A 81 8.77 5.25 -4.13
CA ARG A 81 8.71 3.78 -4.22
C ARG A 81 7.37 3.24 -3.77
N THR A 82 7.02 2.04 -4.24
CA THR A 82 5.93 1.24 -3.68
C THR A 82 6.38 -0.18 -3.35
N ALA A 83 5.91 -0.72 -2.23
CA ALA A 83 6.17 -2.10 -1.83
C ALA A 83 5.54 -3.10 -2.82
N ASN A 84 6.34 -4.01 -3.39
CA ASN A 84 5.88 -5.01 -4.37
C ASN A 84 5.12 -6.18 -3.72
N ALA A 85 5.28 -6.36 -2.41
CA ALA A 85 4.61 -7.42 -1.65
C ALA A 85 4.39 -6.96 -0.20
N SER A 86 3.46 -7.62 0.48
CA SER A 86 3.33 -7.45 1.92
C SER A 86 4.48 -8.15 2.63
N VAL A 87 5.13 -7.45 3.55
CA VAL A 87 6.29 -7.93 4.31
C VAL A 87 6.06 -7.69 5.79
N LEU A 88 6.16 -8.75 6.59
CA LEU A 88 6.17 -8.63 8.05
C LEU A 88 7.63 -8.50 8.51
N VAL A 89 7.99 -7.35 9.05
CA VAL A 89 9.31 -7.05 9.59
C VAL A 89 9.28 -7.32 11.10
N PRO A 90 10.01 -8.33 11.61
CA PRO A 90 10.04 -8.62 13.05
C PRO A 90 10.59 -7.46 13.88
N ALA A 91 10.31 -7.48 15.18
CA ALA A 91 10.81 -6.49 16.14
C ALA A 91 12.35 -6.44 16.13
N GLY A 92 12.92 -5.24 16.12
CA GLY A 92 14.38 -5.02 16.11
C GLY A 92 15.10 -5.40 14.80
N GLU A 93 14.40 -5.92 13.79
CA GLU A 93 15.04 -6.44 12.59
C GLU A 93 15.14 -5.42 11.45
N THR A 94 16.14 -5.64 10.60
CA THR A 94 16.34 -4.95 9.33
C THR A 94 16.10 -5.93 8.18
N ARG A 95 15.34 -5.52 7.17
CA ARG A 95 14.98 -6.33 6.01
C ARG A 95 15.13 -5.53 4.72
N GLU A 96 15.59 -6.19 3.66
CA GLU A 96 15.44 -5.66 2.31
C GLU A 96 14.05 -6.00 1.79
N ILE A 97 13.38 -5.02 1.17
CA ILE A 97 12.05 -5.19 0.60
C ILE A 97 12.06 -4.91 -0.90
N PRO A 98 11.34 -5.72 -1.70
CA PRO A 98 11.20 -5.46 -3.12
C PRO A 98 10.25 -4.28 -3.35
N VAL A 99 10.65 -3.35 -4.19
CA VAL A 99 9.89 -2.14 -4.53
C VAL A 99 9.87 -1.87 -6.03
N SER A 100 8.96 -1.00 -6.46
CA SER A 100 8.93 -0.42 -7.80
C SER A 100 8.99 1.10 -7.71
N CYS A 101 9.64 1.77 -8.66
CA CYS A 101 9.68 3.22 -8.70
C CYS A 101 8.34 3.81 -9.15
N LEU A 102 7.91 4.88 -8.46
CA LEU A 102 6.67 5.63 -8.72
C LEU A 102 6.90 7.04 -9.29
N GLU A 103 8.12 7.36 -9.71
CA GLU A 103 8.51 8.70 -10.15
C GLU A 103 9.56 8.63 -11.25
N VAL A 104 9.24 9.10 -12.46
CA VAL A 104 10.10 8.93 -13.64
C VAL A 104 11.21 9.98 -13.69
N GLY A 105 10.84 11.24 -13.43
CA GLY A 105 11.61 12.43 -13.80
C GLY A 105 12.57 12.95 -12.73
N ARG A 106 12.67 12.29 -11.57
CA ARG A 106 13.61 12.68 -10.51
C ARG A 106 14.66 11.60 -10.34
N TRP A 107 15.93 11.97 -10.28
CA TRP A 107 17.02 11.11 -9.80
C TRP A 107 18.13 12.02 -9.26
N GLY A 108 18.61 11.74 -8.05
CA GLY A 108 19.78 12.43 -7.47
C GLY A 108 19.49 13.51 -6.41
N GLN A 109 18.28 14.07 -6.34
CA GLN A 109 17.85 14.81 -5.15
C GLN A 109 17.37 13.81 -4.11
N HIS A 110 18.08 13.71 -2.99
CA HIS A 110 17.78 12.78 -1.90
C HIS A 110 17.09 13.51 -0.75
N ARG A 111 16.04 12.90 -0.21
CA ARG A 111 15.36 13.31 1.02
C ARG A 111 14.95 12.07 1.81
N ALA A 112 14.67 12.24 3.10
CA ALA A 112 14.15 11.15 3.93
C ALA A 112 12.86 10.56 3.33
N PHE A 113 12.70 9.24 3.45
CA PHE A 113 11.45 8.59 3.09
C PHE A 113 10.38 8.86 4.14
N GLU A 114 9.15 9.05 3.66
CA GLU A 114 7.94 9.11 4.48
C GLU A 114 6.86 8.22 3.86
N HIS A 115 5.94 7.73 4.68
CA HIS A 115 4.73 7.10 4.15
C HIS A 115 3.87 8.16 3.47
N ALA A 116 3.41 7.89 2.24
CA ALA A 116 2.42 8.74 1.60
C ALA A 116 1.06 8.64 2.32
N PRO A 117 0.19 9.66 2.21
CA PRO A 117 -1.15 9.61 2.80
C PRO A 117 -2.04 8.55 2.14
N THR A 118 -1.70 8.10 0.93
CA THR A 118 -2.48 7.11 0.18
C THR A 118 -1.64 5.93 -0.28
N PHE A 119 -2.31 4.82 -0.58
CA PHE A 119 -1.72 3.69 -1.29
C PHE A 119 -1.61 3.98 -2.78
N THR A 120 -0.72 3.26 -3.46
CA THR A 120 -0.54 3.35 -4.90
C THR A 120 -1.89 3.15 -5.62
N PRO A 121 -2.23 3.97 -6.63
CA PRO A 121 -3.51 3.86 -7.33
C PRO A 121 -3.77 2.46 -7.90
N ARG A 122 -5.05 2.07 -7.90
CA ARG A 122 -5.48 0.69 -8.24
C ARG A 122 -4.94 0.19 -9.58
N ARG A 123 -4.89 1.06 -10.60
CA ARG A 123 -4.42 0.70 -11.94
C ARG A 123 -2.93 0.36 -11.93
N VAL A 124 -2.15 1.19 -11.25
CA VAL A 124 -0.70 1.01 -11.10
C VAL A 124 -0.42 -0.25 -10.29
N ARG A 125 -1.13 -0.48 -9.16
CA ARG A 125 -1.01 -1.73 -8.39
C ARG A 125 -1.33 -2.96 -9.20
N ARG A 126 -2.42 -2.95 -9.98
CA ARG A 126 -2.79 -4.07 -10.86
C ARG A 126 -1.70 -4.41 -11.87
N THR A 127 -1.12 -3.41 -12.53
CA THR A 127 -0.01 -3.61 -13.46
C THR A 127 1.21 -4.15 -12.73
N LYS A 128 1.65 -3.48 -11.65
CA LYS A 128 2.78 -3.91 -10.83
C LYS A 128 2.65 -5.36 -10.36
N GLN A 129 1.50 -5.74 -9.81
CA GLN A 129 1.25 -7.10 -9.30
C GLN A 129 1.27 -8.16 -10.42
N ARG A 130 0.78 -7.83 -11.62
CA ARG A 130 0.90 -8.71 -12.78
C ARG A 130 2.37 -8.97 -13.13
N GLU A 131 3.21 -7.95 -13.10
CA GLU A 131 4.63 -8.08 -13.43
C GLU A 131 5.41 -8.81 -12.33
N VAL A 132 5.11 -8.54 -11.05
CA VAL A 132 5.65 -9.30 -9.91
C VAL A 132 5.28 -10.78 -9.99
N ALA A 133 4.03 -11.10 -10.35
CA ALA A 133 3.61 -12.49 -10.53
C ALA A 133 4.40 -13.17 -11.67
N ARG A 134 4.63 -12.47 -12.79
CA ARG A 134 5.46 -12.96 -13.90
C ARG A 134 6.91 -13.19 -13.48
N SER A 135 7.51 -12.24 -12.77
CA SER A 135 8.90 -12.37 -12.32
C SER A 135 9.07 -13.49 -11.28
N MET A 136 8.08 -13.72 -10.44
CA MET A 136 8.07 -14.83 -9.49
C MET A 136 8.03 -16.19 -10.20
N VAL A 137 7.22 -16.33 -11.26
CA VAL A 137 7.15 -17.58 -12.04
C VAL A 137 8.42 -17.81 -12.85
N GLY A 138 9.00 -16.76 -13.45
CA GLY A 138 10.16 -16.91 -14.33
C GLY A 138 11.52 -16.98 -13.61
N ALA A 139 11.67 -16.25 -12.51
CA ALA A 139 12.97 -16.04 -11.86
C ALA A 139 12.94 -16.08 -10.31
N GLY A 140 11.77 -16.32 -9.69
CA GLY A 140 11.64 -16.40 -8.23
C GLY A 140 11.84 -15.07 -7.49
N VAL A 141 11.88 -13.95 -8.22
CA VAL A 141 12.06 -12.60 -7.66
C VAL A 141 10.77 -11.81 -7.69
N ARG A 142 10.61 -10.85 -6.77
CA ARG A 142 9.42 -9.98 -6.68
C ARG A 142 9.65 -8.61 -7.34
N SER A 143 10.12 -8.62 -8.59
CA SER A 143 10.44 -7.40 -9.33
C SER A 143 9.28 -6.97 -10.22
N GLY A 144 8.95 -5.68 -10.23
CA GLY A 144 8.10 -5.11 -11.27
C GLY A 144 8.86 -4.89 -12.58
N ASP A 145 8.13 -4.69 -13.67
CA ASP A 145 8.65 -4.08 -14.89
C ASP A 145 8.47 -2.57 -14.78
N GLN A 146 9.59 -1.87 -14.64
CA GLN A 146 9.61 -0.43 -14.36
C GLN A 146 8.95 0.39 -15.47
N GLN A 147 9.11 -0.01 -16.74
CA GLN A 147 8.53 0.72 -17.87
C GLN A 147 7.02 0.54 -17.90
N GLN A 148 6.52 -0.67 -17.66
CA GLN A 148 5.07 -0.92 -17.59
C GLN A 148 4.43 -0.21 -16.38
N VAL A 149 5.12 -0.15 -15.24
CA VAL A 149 4.66 0.63 -14.07
C VAL A 149 4.56 2.12 -14.42
N TRP A 150 5.57 2.69 -15.09
CA TRP A 150 5.55 4.09 -15.50
C TRP A 150 4.45 4.41 -16.53
N GLN A 151 4.20 3.53 -17.50
CA GLN A 151 3.06 3.67 -18.42
C GLN A 151 1.72 3.66 -17.68
N ALA A 152 1.58 2.80 -16.66
CA ALA A 152 0.38 2.75 -15.84
C ALA A 152 0.21 4.04 -15.01
N ILE A 153 1.30 4.62 -14.49
CA ILE A 153 1.28 5.91 -13.79
C ILE A 153 0.82 7.00 -14.75
N GLN A 154 1.43 7.12 -15.94
CA GLN A 154 1.03 8.13 -16.93
C GLN A 154 -0.45 8.03 -17.29
N THR A 155 -0.95 6.80 -17.49
CA THR A 155 -2.38 6.56 -17.76
C THR A 155 -3.26 7.01 -16.59
N GLU A 156 -2.86 6.72 -15.35
CA GLU A 156 -3.62 7.13 -14.16
C GLU A 156 -3.63 8.66 -14.00
N MET A 157 -2.47 9.31 -14.08
CA MET A 157 -2.34 10.77 -13.97
C MET A 157 -3.17 11.49 -15.02
N ASN A 158 -3.14 11.03 -16.27
CA ASN A 158 -3.98 11.57 -17.35
C ASN A 158 -5.48 11.40 -17.06
N SER A 159 -5.89 10.26 -16.52
CA SER A 159 -7.30 10.00 -16.19
C SER A 159 -7.81 10.88 -15.03
N LEU A 160 -6.91 11.28 -14.13
CA LEU A 160 -7.21 12.15 -12.98
C LEU A 160 -7.03 13.64 -13.31
N ALA A 161 -6.55 13.96 -14.52
CA ALA A 161 -6.13 15.31 -14.90
C ALA A 161 -5.17 15.93 -13.87
N ALA A 162 -4.27 15.12 -13.32
CA ALA A 162 -3.27 15.51 -12.32
C ALA A 162 -1.94 15.81 -13.02
N PRO A 163 -1.61 17.08 -13.33
CA PRO A 163 -0.30 17.40 -13.88
C PRO A 163 0.79 17.14 -12.84
N SER A 164 1.91 16.56 -13.27
CA SER A 164 3.08 16.30 -12.42
C SER A 164 4.34 16.68 -13.17
N SER A 165 5.23 17.45 -12.53
CA SER A 165 6.51 17.88 -13.12
C SER A 165 7.55 16.76 -13.14
N THR A 166 7.48 15.82 -12.19
CA THR A 166 8.40 14.67 -12.11
C THR A 166 7.75 13.35 -12.52
N GLY A 167 6.46 13.36 -12.86
CA GLY A 167 5.68 12.14 -13.10
C GLY A 167 5.50 11.30 -11.84
N ALA A 168 5.51 11.92 -10.66
CA ALA A 168 5.29 11.26 -9.38
C ALA A 168 3.81 10.95 -9.19
N VAL A 169 3.48 9.69 -8.93
CA VAL A 169 2.07 9.31 -8.69
C VAL A 169 1.48 9.93 -7.41
N ALA A 170 2.33 10.33 -6.46
CA ALA A 170 1.90 11.05 -5.25
C ALA A 170 1.26 12.40 -5.56
N ASP A 171 1.52 13.01 -6.72
CA ASP A 171 0.85 14.26 -7.12
C ASP A 171 -0.64 14.05 -7.42
N ALA A 172 -1.07 12.80 -7.66
CA ALA A 172 -2.49 12.45 -7.74
C ALA A 172 -3.21 12.67 -6.39
N ASP A 173 -2.49 12.67 -5.27
CA ASP A 173 -3.07 12.89 -3.94
C ASP A 173 -3.71 14.28 -3.84
N GLN A 174 -3.15 15.28 -4.53
CA GLN A 174 -3.72 16.63 -4.59
C GLN A 174 -5.13 16.64 -5.20
N VAL A 175 -5.43 15.73 -6.14
CA VAL A 175 -6.78 15.61 -6.71
C VAL A 175 -7.76 15.10 -5.66
N PHE A 176 -7.34 14.13 -4.83
CA PHE A 176 -8.16 13.63 -3.74
C PHE A 176 -8.31 14.66 -2.62
N GLU A 177 -7.27 15.44 -2.32
CA GLU A 177 -7.32 16.50 -1.31
C GLU A 177 -8.28 17.64 -1.68
N ARG A 178 -8.38 17.96 -2.97
CA ARG A 178 -9.31 18.98 -3.47
C ARG A 178 -10.77 18.53 -3.44
N ASP A 179 -11.04 17.23 -3.39
CA ASP A 179 -12.39 16.68 -3.26
C ASP A 179 -12.80 16.66 -1.78
N GLY A 180 -13.29 17.80 -1.29
CA GLY A 180 -13.67 17.99 0.12
C GLY A 180 -14.74 17.00 0.60
N TYR A 181 -15.63 16.55 -0.29
CA TYR A 181 -16.62 15.53 0.06
C TYR A 181 -15.95 14.18 0.33
N ARG A 182 -15.03 13.77 -0.53
CA ARG A 182 -14.27 12.54 -0.35
C ARG A 182 -13.37 12.60 0.87
N GLN A 183 -12.69 13.73 1.09
CA GLN A 183 -11.87 13.92 2.29
C GLN A 183 -12.70 13.82 3.57
N ALA A 184 -13.85 14.48 3.63
CA ALA A 184 -14.74 14.39 4.78
C ALA A 184 -15.21 12.94 5.03
N ALA A 185 -15.55 12.20 3.97
CA ALA A 185 -15.96 10.80 4.09
C ALA A 185 -14.81 9.89 4.57
N VAL A 186 -13.56 10.14 4.13
CA VAL A 186 -12.38 9.41 4.61
C VAL A 186 -12.09 9.76 6.07
N GLY A 187 -12.13 11.04 6.44
CA GLY A 187 -11.92 11.50 7.82
C GLY A 187 -12.95 10.88 8.77
N GLU A 188 -14.23 10.89 8.41
CA GLU A 188 -15.28 10.23 9.18
C GLU A 188 -15.01 8.73 9.37
N LEU A 189 -14.55 8.04 8.33
CA LEU A 189 -14.24 6.61 8.41
C LEU A 189 -13.04 6.33 9.34
N VAL A 190 -12.00 7.16 9.26
CA VAL A 190 -10.82 7.06 10.12
C VAL A 190 -11.17 7.35 11.58
N ASP A 191 -11.94 8.41 11.84
CA ASP A 191 -12.34 8.83 13.18
C ASP A 191 -13.24 7.80 13.87
N ARG A 192 -14.16 7.19 13.11
CA ARG A 192 -15.04 6.15 13.65
C ARG A 192 -14.30 4.84 13.92
N GLY A 193 -13.30 4.53 13.08
CA GLY A 193 -12.58 3.27 13.12
C GLY A 193 -13.46 2.04 12.87
N PRO A 194 -12.90 0.82 12.99
CA PRO A 194 -13.66 -0.41 12.90
C PRO A 194 -14.61 -0.58 14.10
N LEU A 195 -15.69 -1.35 13.92
CA LEU A 195 -16.58 -1.74 15.02
C LEU A 195 -15.81 -2.57 16.06
N THR A 196 -16.31 -2.59 17.30
CA THR A 196 -15.69 -3.40 18.38
C THR A 196 -15.54 -4.85 17.93
N SER A 197 -14.32 -5.39 18.06
CA SER A 197 -13.95 -6.76 17.65
C SER A 197 -14.05 -7.06 16.15
N GLN A 198 -14.37 -6.09 15.30
CA GLN A 198 -14.26 -6.25 13.85
C GLN A 198 -12.80 -6.41 13.46
N CYS A 199 -12.49 -7.43 12.67
CA CYS A 199 -11.13 -7.74 12.22
C CYS A 199 -10.99 -7.68 10.70
N GLY A 200 -12.06 -7.34 9.97
CA GLY A 200 -12.02 -7.23 8.52
C GLY A 200 -13.32 -6.72 7.92
N ILE A 201 -13.37 -6.69 6.59
CA ILE A 201 -14.56 -6.34 5.82
C ILE A 201 -14.68 -7.26 4.60
N VAL A 202 -15.93 -7.50 4.17
CA VAL A 202 -16.26 -7.95 2.82
C VAL A 202 -16.97 -6.81 2.12
N VAL A 203 -16.52 -6.48 0.90
CA VAL A 203 -17.15 -5.46 0.08
C VAL A 203 -17.91 -6.15 -1.05
N ALA A 204 -19.22 -5.94 -1.09
CA ALA A 204 -20.06 -6.33 -2.21
C ALA A 204 -20.39 -5.10 -3.04
N GLN A 205 -20.23 -5.21 -4.36
CA GLN A 205 -20.65 -4.19 -5.31
C GLN A 205 -21.78 -4.77 -6.17
N GLY A 206 -22.98 -4.20 -6.04
CA GLY A 206 -24.10 -4.53 -6.90
C GLY A 206 -23.88 -4.03 -8.33
N TRP A 207 -24.60 -4.61 -9.29
CA TRP A 207 -24.67 -4.07 -10.65
C TRP A 207 -25.28 -2.66 -10.61
N ARG A 208 -24.68 -1.76 -11.39
CA ARG A 208 -25.34 -0.53 -11.85
C ARG A 208 -26.10 -0.84 -13.13
#